data_AF-A0A078KI17-F1
#
_entry.id   AF-A0A078KI17-F1
#
_cell.length_a   1.000
_cell.length_b   1.000
_cell.length_c   1.000
_cell.angle_alpha   90.00
_cell.angle_beta   90.00
_cell.angle_gamma   90.00
#
_symmetry.space_group_name_H-M   'P 1'
#
loop_
_entity.id
_entity.type
_entity.pdbx_description
1 polymer ?
#
loop_
_entity_poly.entity_id
_entity_poly.type
_entity_poly.pdbx_seq_one_letter_code
_entity_poly.pdbx_strand_id
1 'polypeptide(L)'
;MRYHYSNDVPESEKVISSDTYAKCCIMTFLASLLGIVNPVLSGFLAENVFSNFNLKGIIPTVISMITVKGTRMYLRSRVGKKLKGSMRAPLIWLQRRISRKLWWIEPMVDNWGWVGMVMTRITGGVSVQAAAFIASMITDTINTLLSLIVYYFTRNYILSVLTALVLPSLAVIPWFASKTIRYRKYKRIFHAH
;
A
#
# COMPACT_ATOMS: atom_id res chain seq x y z
N MET A 1 -13.42 36.74 26.55
CA MET A 1 -13.62 35.35 27.03
C MET A 1 -12.68 34.41 26.25
N ARG A 2 -11.64 33.88 26.90
CA ARG A 2 -10.78 32.85 26.28
C ARG A 2 -11.50 31.52 26.41
N TYR A 3 -11.99 30.97 25.30
CA TYR A 3 -12.47 29.61 25.26
C TYR A 3 -11.27 28.67 25.53
N HIS A 4 -11.13 28.24 26.78
CA HIS A 4 -10.29 27.10 27.14
C HIS A 4 -10.94 25.85 26.54
N TYR A 5 -10.63 25.57 25.26
CA TYR A 5 -10.82 24.23 24.72
C TYR A 5 -9.84 23.32 25.47
N SER A 6 -10.37 22.57 26.45
CA SER A 6 -9.70 21.40 27.05
C SER A 6 -9.25 20.50 25.91
N ASN A 7 -7.93 20.35 25.78
CA ASN A 7 -7.27 20.14 24.50
C ASN A 7 -6.52 18.82 24.43
N ASP A 8 -6.96 17.80 25.13
CA ASP A 8 -6.27 16.52 25.14
C ASP A 8 -7.18 15.44 24.56
N VAL A 9 -7.04 15.24 23.24
CA VAL A 9 -7.25 13.90 22.69
C VAL A 9 -6.30 13.00 23.48
N PRO A 10 -6.79 11.95 24.16
CA PRO A 10 -5.96 11.12 25.02
C PRO A 10 -4.77 10.58 24.21
N GLU A 11 -3.58 10.46 24.83
CA GLU A 11 -2.37 10.01 24.11
C GLU A 11 -2.55 8.66 23.42
N SER A 12 -3.44 7.82 23.95
CA SER A 12 -3.86 6.55 23.35
C SER A 12 -4.55 6.69 21.98
N GLU A 13 -5.13 7.85 21.65
CA GLU A 13 -5.74 8.14 20.34
C GLU A 13 -4.77 8.83 19.37
N LYS A 14 -3.61 9.29 19.84
CA LYS A 14 -2.55 9.92 19.01
C LYS A 14 -1.68 8.88 18.32
N VAL A 15 -1.66 7.65 18.83
CA VAL A 15 -0.83 6.54 18.33
C VAL A 15 -1.74 5.41 17.90
N ILE A 16 -1.45 4.82 16.75
CA ILE A 16 -2.17 3.62 16.32
C ILE A 16 -1.75 2.48 17.23
N SER A 17 -2.73 1.87 17.90
CA SER A 17 -2.53 0.74 18.81
C SER A 17 -1.61 -0.32 18.19
N SER A 18 -0.53 -0.65 18.91
CA SER A 18 0.46 -1.66 18.54
C SER A 18 -0.18 -2.99 18.15
N ASP A 19 -1.22 -3.39 18.88
CA ASP A 19 -1.96 -4.63 18.63
C ASP A 19 -2.67 -4.62 17.28
N THR A 20 -3.16 -3.45 16.86
CA THR A 20 -3.84 -3.33 15.57
C THR A 20 -2.84 -3.41 14.42
N TYR A 21 -1.66 -2.81 14.57
CA TYR A 21 -0.56 -2.98 13.62
C TYR A 21 -0.07 -4.43 13.55
N ALA A 22 0.20 -5.07 14.69
CA ALA A 22 0.64 -6.46 14.73
C ALA A 22 -0.36 -7.39 14.03
N LYS A 23 -1.67 -7.24 14.33
CA LYS A 23 -2.73 -7.98 13.64
C LYS A 23 -2.75 -7.72 12.14
N CYS A 24 -2.52 -6.47 11.71
CA CYS A 24 -2.42 -6.13 10.28
C CYS A 24 -1.21 -6.79 9.63
N CYS A 25 -0.04 -6.75 10.26
CA CYS A 25 1.17 -7.39 9.76
C CYS A 25 0.98 -8.91 9.59
N ILE A 26 0.41 -9.58 10.59
CA ILE A 26 0.13 -11.02 10.53
C ILE A 26 -0.84 -11.35 9.39
N MET A 27 -1.94 -10.59 9.24
CA MET A 27 -2.89 -10.81 8.15
C MET A 27 -2.26 -10.54 6.77
N THR A 28 -1.42 -9.51 6.64
CA THR A 28 -0.68 -9.26 5.38
C THR A 28 0.33 -10.35 5.07
N PHE A 29 0.99 -10.90 6.08
CA PHE A 29 1.93 -12.01 5.93
C PHE A 29 1.23 -13.30 5.51
N LEU A 30 0.08 -13.62 6.13
CA LEU A 30 -0.76 -14.73 5.68
C LEU A 30 -1.27 -14.54 4.24
N ALA A 31 -1.66 -13.31 3.90
CA ALA A 31 -2.09 -12.98 2.54
C ALA A 31 -0.95 -13.09 1.52
N SER A 32 0.30 -12.79 1.89
CA SER A 32 1.45 -12.96 1.01
C SER A 32 1.80 -14.44 0.81
N LEU A 33 1.75 -15.25 1.88
CA LEU A 33 1.95 -16.71 1.79
C LEU A 33 0.91 -17.37 0.87
N LEU A 34 -0.37 -17.04 1.03
CA LEU A 34 -1.42 -17.47 0.10
C LEU A 34 -1.15 -17.01 -1.34
N GLY A 35 -0.43 -15.90 -1.51
CA GLY A 35 0.03 -15.44 -2.81
C GLY A 35 1.00 -16.38 -3.51
N ILE A 36 1.81 -17.13 -2.76
CA ILE A 36 2.76 -18.13 -3.28
C ILE A 36 2.05 -19.45 -3.64
N VAL A 37 0.97 -19.79 -2.93
CA VAL A 37 0.24 -21.04 -3.17
C VAL A 37 -0.27 -21.14 -4.61
N ASN A 38 -0.68 -20.02 -5.22
CA ASN A 38 -1.13 -20.01 -6.61
C ASN A 38 -0.04 -20.43 -7.62
N PRO A 39 1.16 -19.83 -7.66
CA PRO A 39 2.22 -20.31 -8.56
C PRO A 39 2.70 -21.73 -8.26
N VAL A 40 2.58 -22.22 -7.01
CA VAL A 40 2.82 -23.63 -6.67
C VAL A 40 1.77 -24.53 -7.31
N LEU A 41 0.48 -24.22 -7.13
CA LEU A 41 -0.64 -24.96 -7.72
C LEU A 41 -0.59 -24.92 -9.26
N SER A 42 -0.21 -23.79 -9.85
CA SER A 42 0.03 -23.68 -11.31
C SER A 42 1.13 -24.62 -11.77
N GLY A 43 2.24 -24.71 -11.02
CA GLY A 43 3.32 -25.66 -11.31
C GLY A 43 2.86 -27.11 -11.25
N PHE A 44 2.11 -27.46 -10.19
CA PHE A 44 1.52 -28.79 -10.03
C PHE A 44 0.55 -29.13 -11.17
N LEU A 45 -0.26 -28.16 -11.62
CA LEU A 45 -1.21 -28.35 -12.70
C LEU A 45 -0.48 -28.57 -14.05
N ALA A 46 0.61 -27.83 -14.30
CA ALA A 46 1.46 -28.06 -15.46
C ALA A 46 2.12 -29.45 -15.46
N GLU A 47 2.75 -29.83 -14.34
CA GLU A 47 3.56 -31.03 -14.25
C GLU A 47 2.72 -32.31 -14.11
N ASN A 48 1.65 -32.30 -13.31
CA ASN A 48 0.91 -33.52 -12.98
C ASN A 48 -0.39 -33.71 -13.76
N VAL A 49 -0.98 -32.62 -14.27
CA VAL A 49 -2.29 -32.69 -14.91
C VAL A 49 -2.17 -32.62 -16.43
N PHE A 50 -1.39 -31.66 -16.93
CA PHE A 50 -1.14 -31.56 -18.37
C PHE A 50 -0.11 -32.59 -18.87
N SER A 51 1.01 -32.78 -18.16
CA SER A 51 2.01 -33.76 -18.61
C SER A 51 1.53 -35.21 -18.52
N ASN A 52 0.71 -35.55 -17.53
CA ASN A 52 0.24 -36.93 -17.30
C ASN A 52 -1.21 -37.18 -17.77
N PHE A 53 -1.83 -36.24 -18.49
CA PHE A 53 -3.23 -36.32 -18.98
C PHE A 53 -4.27 -36.68 -17.90
N ASN A 54 -4.02 -36.36 -16.63
CA ASN A 54 -4.89 -36.73 -15.53
C ASN A 54 -6.00 -35.68 -15.30
N LEU A 55 -7.04 -35.72 -16.15
CA LEU A 55 -8.15 -34.75 -16.15
C LEU A 55 -8.91 -34.65 -14.82
N LYS A 56 -8.89 -35.71 -13.99
CA LYS A 56 -9.54 -35.71 -12.66
C LYS A 56 -8.88 -34.72 -11.68
N GLY A 57 -7.60 -34.38 -11.89
CA GLY A 57 -6.86 -33.43 -11.07
C GLY A 57 -7.14 -31.95 -11.37
N ILE A 58 -7.76 -31.62 -12.51
CA ILE A 58 -8.01 -30.21 -12.92
C ILE A 58 -8.98 -29.51 -11.98
N ILE A 59 -10.14 -30.13 -11.74
CA ILE A 59 -11.21 -29.52 -10.96
C ILE A 59 -10.76 -29.15 -9.53
N PRO A 60 -10.17 -30.07 -8.73
CA PRO A 60 -9.74 -29.73 -7.37
C PRO A 60 -8.61 -28.69 -7.34
N THR A 61 -7.70 -28.70 -8.31
CA THR A 61 -6.62 -27.70 -8.39
C THR A 61 -7.17 -26.32 -8.77
N VAL A 62 -8.07 -26.20 -9.73
CA VAL A 62 -8.69 -24.91 -10.09
C VAL A 62 -9.54 -24.36 -8.94
N ILE A 63 -10.33 -25.21 -8.26
CA ILE A 63 -11.14 -24.79 -7.10
C ILE A 63 -10.22 -24.22 -6.01
N SER A 64 -9.15 -24.94 -5.65
CA SER A 64 -8.21 -24.46 -4.62
C SER A 64 -7.55 -23.13 -5.00
N MET A 65 -7.18 -22.91 -6.26
CA MET A 65 -6.65 -21.61 -6.73
C MET A 65 -7.66 -20.48 -6.57
N ILE A 66 -8.94 -20.72 -6.87
CA ILE A 66 -10.01 -19.74 -6.68
C ILE A 66 -10.19 -19.44 -5.19
N THR A 67 -10.22 -20.47 -4.33
CA THR A 67 -10.39 -20.30 -2.89
C THR A 67 -9.23 -19.51 -2.27
N VAL A 68 -7.99 -19.82 -2.68
CA VAL A 68 -6.77 -19.11 -2.25
C VAL A 68 -6.80 -17.65 -2.70
N LYS A 69 -7.20 -17.38 -3.95
CA LYS A 69 -7.32 -16.01 -4.47
C LYS A 69 -8.39 -15.21 -3.71
N GLY A 70 -9.55 -15.84 -3.44
CA GLY A 70 -10.65 -15.22 -2.70
C GLY A 70 -10.27 -14.89 -1.26
N THR A 71 -9.66 -15.84 -0.54
CA THR A 71 -9.20 -15.64 0.85
C THR A 71 -8.12 -14.56 0.95
N ARG A 72 -7.16 -14.54 0.01
CA ARG A 72 -6.15 -13.46 -0.08
C ARG A 72 -6.80 -12.08 -0.27
N MET A 73 -7.76 -11.96 -1.19
CA MET A 73 -8.46 -10.71 -1.45
C MET A 73 -9.27 -10.24 -0.24
N TYR A 74 -9.93 -11.18 0.46
CA TYR A 74 -10.66 -10.91 1.68
C TYR A 74 -9.75 -10.38 2.81
N LEU A 75 -8.60 -11.04 3.04
CA LEU A 75 -7.61 -10.61 4.04
C LEU A 75 -7.08 -9.20 3.75
N ARG A 76 -6.71 -8.92 2.51
CA ARG A 76 -6.25 -7.57 2.10
C ARG A 76 -7.32 -6.50 2.31
N SER A 77 -8.58 -6.80 1.96
CA SER A 77 -9.70 -5.89 2.19
C SER A 77 -9.91 -5.61 3.70
N ARG A 78 -9.81 -6.63 4.55
CA ARG A 78 -9.90 -6.48 6.01
C ARG A 78 -8.77 -5.64 6.59
N VAL A 79 -7.54 -5.83 6.13
CA VAL A 79 -6.38 -5.01 6.52
C VAL A 79 -6.60 -3.54 6.14
N GLY A 80 -7.00 -3.28 4.89
CA GLY A 80 -7.29 -1.92 4.43
C GLY A 80 -8.38 -1.23 5.25
N LYS A 81 -9.45 -1.95 5.61
CA LYS A 81 -10.52 -1.43 6.48
C LYS A 81 -10.03 -1.11 7.89
N LYS A 82 -9.24 -2.00 8.51
CA LYS A 82 -8.70 -1.77 9.86
C LYS A 82 -7.71 -0.61 9.89
N LEU A 83 -6.76 -0.56 8.97
CA LEU A 83 -5.80 0.55 8.87
C LEU A 83 -6.50 1.89 8.61
N LYS A 84 -7.51 1.91 7.73
CA LYS A 84 -8.31 3.12 7.49
C LYS A 84 -9.04 3.59 8.76
N GLY A 85 -9.58 2.67 9.56
CA GLY A 85 -10.20 2.98 10.84
C GLY A 85 -9.20 3.56 11.84
N SER A 86 -8.06 2.89 12.00
CA SER A 86 -7.03 3.29 12.97
C SER A 86 -6.31 4.58 12.62
N MET A 87 -6.11 4.88 11.32
CA MET A 87 -5.46 6.12 10.90
C MET A 87 -6.37 7.35 10.99
N ARG A 88 -7.68 7.17 11.18
CA ARG A 88 -8.65 8.29 11.20
C ARG A 88 -8.44 9.21 12.40
N ALA A 89 -8.29 8.66 13.60
CA ALA A 89 -8.10 9.44 14.84
C ALA A 89 -6.82 10.30 14.84
N PRO A 90 -5.61 9.75 14.57
CA PRO A 90 -4.39 10.55 14.54
C PRO A 90 -4.37 11.60 13.41
N LEU A 91 -5.02 11.33 12.27
CA LEU A 91 -5.18 12.34 11.22
C LEU A 91 -6.08 13.49 11.64
N ILE A 92 -7.23 13.20 12.25
CA ILE A 92 -8.13 14.24 12.76
C ILE A 92 -7.42 15.07 13.83
N TRP A 93 -6.61 14.42 14.69
CA TRP A 93 -5.77 15.12 15.65
C TRP A 93 -4.74 16.02 14.98
N LEU A 94 -4.03 15.54 13.95
CA LEU A 94 -3.06 16.32 13.19
C LEU A 94 -3.72 17.52 12.50
N GLN A 95 -4.88 17.31 11.87
CA GLN A 95 -5.68 18.38 11.26
C GLN A 95 -6.05 19.43 12.31
N ARG A 96 -6.58 19.02 13.47
CA ARG A 96 -6.92 19.95 14.58
C ARG A 96 -5.69 20.70 15.10
N ARG A 97 -4.52 20.08 15.15
CA ARG A 97 -3.27 20.71 15.60
C ARG A 97 -2.76 21.73 14.59
N ILE A 98 -2.78 21.38 13.30
CA ILE A 98 -2.41 22.30 12.21
C ILE A 98 -3.37 23.48 12.17
N SER A 99 -4.68 23.22 12.21
CA SER A 99 -5.71 24.26 12.27
C SER A 99 -5.46 25.18 13.46
N ARG A 100 -5.27 24.64 14.68
CA ARG A 100 -4.94 25.46 15.85
C ARG A 100 -3.72 26.36 15.63
N LYS A 101 -2.62 25.83 15.08
CA LYS A 101 -1.42 26.65 14.79
C LYS A 101 -1.69 27.75 13.76
N LEU A 102 -2.53 27.51 12.77
CA LEU A 102 -2.91 28.51 11.76
C LEU A 102 -3.63 29.71 12.35
N TRP A 103 -4.46 29.51 13.39
CA TRP A 103 -5.14 30.62 14.09
C TRP A 103 -4.18 31.60 14.80
N TRP A 104 -2.93 31.20 15.06
CA TRP A 104 -1.92 32.05 15.71
C TRP A 104 -0.98 32.74 14.72
N ILE A 105 -1.17 32.54 13.41
CA ILE A 105 -0.36 33.17 12.36
C ILE A 105 -1.03 34.49 11.98
N GLU A 106 -0.47 35.61 12.45
CA GLU A 106 -0.99 36.99 12.31
C GLU A 106 -1.43 37.40 10.88
N PRO A 107 -0.79 37.00 9.76
CA PRO A 107 -1.26 37.39 8.42
C PRO A 107 -2.55 36.68 7.94
N MET A 108 -3.16 35.76 8.71
CA MET A 108 -4.39 35.07 8.30
C MET A 108 -5.67 35.89 8.44
N VAL A 109 -5.68 36.93 9.28
CA VAL A 109 -6.90 37.68 9.61
C VAL A 109 -7.40 38.52 8.42
N ASP A 110 -6.50 38.94 7.52
CA ASP A 110 -6.83 39.86 6.42
C ASP A 110 -7.14 39.16 5.08
N ASN A 111 -6.91 37.85 4.96
CA ASN A 111 -7.04 37.16 3.66
C ASN A 111 -7.75 35.81 3.77
N TRP A 112 -9.08 35.87 3.98
CA TRP A 112 -9.98 34.73 4.14
C TRP A 112 -9.92 33.72 2.96
N GLY A 113 -9.60 34.17 1.75
CA GLY A 113 -9.39 33.30 0.59
C GLY A 113 -8.16 32.39 0.73
N TRP A 114 -7.09 32.88 1.38
CA TRP A 114 -5.91 32.08 1.70
C TRP A 114 -6.21 31.04 2.78
N VAL A 115 -7.01 31.41 3.79
CA VAL A 115 -7.47 30.48 4.83
C VAL A 115 -8.28 29.32 4.24
N GLY A 116 -9.23 29.60 3.34
CA GLY A 116 -10.00 28.57 2.63
C GLY A 116 -9.12 27.64 1.79
N MET A 117 -8.12 28.18 1.09
CA MET A 117 -7.17 27.40 0.30
C MET A 117 -6.25 26.53 1.17
N VAL A 118 -5.82 27.04 2.32
CA VAL A 118 -4.98 26.30 3.27
C VAL A 118 -5.79 25.18 3.92
N MET A 119 -7.03 25.43 4.33
CA MET A 119 -7.90 24.39 4.92
C MET A 119 -8.28 23.30 3.92
N THR A 120 -8.54 23.64 2.66
CA THR A 120 -8.76 22.65 1.59
C THR A 120 -7.51 21.84 1.28
N ARG A 121 -6.30 22.44 1.34
CA ARG A 121 -5.04 21.70 1.21
C ARG A 121 -4.72 20.82 2.41
N ILE A 122 -5.13 21.19 3.63
CA ILE A 122 -4.94 20.35 4.83
C ILE A 122 -5.92 19.18 4.84
N THR A 123 -7.17 19.41 4.46
CA THR A 123 -8.17 18.35 4.35
C THR A 123 -7.91 17.43 3.16
N GLY A 124 -7.43 17.96 2.03
CA GLY A 124 -7.07 17.18 0.84
C GLY A 124 -5.70 16.51 0.91
N GLY A 125 -4.69 17.18 1.49
CA GLY A 125 -3.31 16.70 1.59
C GLY A 125 -3.11 15.65 2.68
N VAL A 126 -3.89 15.72 3.75
CA VAL A 126 -3.89 14.71 4.82
C VAL A 126 -5.12 13.82 4.60
N SER A 127 -5.11 12.99 3.56
CA SER A 127 -6.19 12.02 3.33
C SER A 127 -5.90 10.72 4.08
N VAL A 128 -6.79 10.34 5.00
CA VAL A 128 -6.72 9.07 5.78
C VAL A 128 -6.58 7.87 4.83
N GLN A 129 -7.19 7.98 3.66
CA GLN A 129 -7.22 6.94 2.65
C GLN A 129 -5.85 6.73 2.00
N ALA A 130 -5.12 7.80 1.66
CA ALA A 130 -3.80 7.67 1.03
C ALA A 130 -2.77 7.10 2.01
N ALA A 131 -2.71 7.59 3.26
CA ALA A 131 -1.76 7.10 4.24
C ALA A 131 -1.97 5.61 4.58
N ALA A 132 -3.23 5.19 4.78
CA ALA A 132 -3.56 3.79 5.07
C ALA A 132 -3.29 2.89 3.86
N PHE A 133 -3.61 3.38 2.65
CA PHE A 133 -3.33 2.68 1.42
C PHE A 133 -1.82 2.48 1.19
N ILE A 134 -1.02 3.54 1.34
CA ILE A 134 0.44 3.50 1.19
C ILE A 134 1.05 2.51 2.20
N ALA A 135 0.70 2.60 3.48
CA ALA A 135 1.23 1.70 4.50
C ALA A 135 0.85 0.24 4.23
N SER A 136 -0.39 -0.02 3.82
CA SER A 136 -0.85 -1.36 3.44
C SER A 136 -0.16 -1.89 2.18
N MET A 137 0.10 -1.03 1.19
CA MET A 137 0.80 -1.40 -0.03
C MET A 137 2.26 -1.73 0.26
N ILE A 138 2.97 -0.88 0.99
CA ILE A 138 4.39 -1.11 1.30
C ILE A 138 4.56 -2.44 2.04
N THR A 139 3.75 -2.68 3.09
CA THR A 139 3.82 -3.93 3.87
C THR A 139 3.48 -5.16 3.02
N ASP A 140 2.42 -5.10 2.21
CA ASP A 140 2.03 -6.20 1.33
C ASP A 140 3.06 -6.46 0.21
N THR A 141 3.64 -5.42 -0.38
CA THR A 141 4.68 -5.53 -1.41
C THR A 141 5.96 -6.14 -0.84
N ILE A 142 6.44 -5.66 0.31
CA ILE A 142 7.65 -6.21 0.96
C ILE A 142 7.45 -7.68 1.31
N ASN A 143 6.33 -8.02 1.96
CA ASN A 143 6.04 -9.40 2.36
C ASN A 143 5.89 -10.32 1.14
N THR A 144 5.24 -9.85 0.07
CA THR A 144 5.11 -10.62 -1.18
C THR A 144 6.47 -10.80 -1.86
N LEU A 145 7.33 -9.78 -1.87
CA LEU A 145 8.66 -9.84 -2.46
C LEU A 145 9.55 -10.85 -1.71
N LEU A 146 9.61 -10.77 -0.37
CA LEU A 146 10.34 -11.73 0.46
C LEU A 146 9.84 -13.16 0.25
N SER A 147 8.52 -13.33 0.27
CA SER A 147 7.84 -14.60 0.00
C SER A 147 8.23 -15.20 -1.36
N LEU A 148 8.24 -14.38 -2.42
CA LEU A 148 8.62 -14.82 -3.77
C LEU A 148 10.10 -15.17 -3.87
N ILE A 149 10.99 -14.36 -3.27
CA ILE A 149 12.43 -14.64 -3.25
C ILE A 149 12.68 -16.02 -2.64
N VAL A 150 12.12 -16.30 -1.46
CA VAL A 150 12.25 -17.61 -0.81
C VAL A 150 11.73 -18.72 -1.71
N TYR A 151 10.55 -18.56 -2.30
CA TYR A 151 9.96 -19.57 -3.18
C TYR A 151 10.83 -19.88 -4.41
N TYR A 152 11.29 -18.85 -5.14
CA TYR A 152 12.11 -19.06 -6.33
C TYR A 152 13.45 -19.73 -5.98
N PHE A 153 14.12 -19.27 -4.92
CA PHE A 153 15.37 -19.88 -4.46
C PHE A 153 15.20 -21.35 -4.08
N THR A 154 14.08 -21.73 -3.45
CA THR A 154 13.82 -23.13 -3.10
C THR A 154 13.54 -24.04 -4.31
N ARG A 155 12.99 -23.50 -5.42
CA ARG A 155 12.63 -24.31 -6.59
C ARG A 155 13.78 -24.45 -7.59
N ASN A 156 14.47 -23.35 -7.90
CA ASN A 156 15.63 -23.37 -8.78
C ASN A 156 16.52 -22.16 -8.55
N TYR A 157 17.61 -22.35 -7.81
CA TYR A 157 18.50 -21.25 -7.43
C TYR A 157 19.19 -20.58 -8.64
N ILE A 158 19.48 -21.33 -9.71
CA ILE A 158 20.17 -20.81 -10.90
C ILE A 158 19.29 -19.81 -11.65
N LEU A 159 18.03 -20.21 -11.94
CA LEU A 159 17.05 -19.30 -12.56
C LEU A 159 16.72 -18.11 -11.65
N SER A 160 16.76 -18.30 -10.33
CA SER A 160 16.49 -17.23 -9.36
C SER A 160 17.57 -16.16 -9.36
N VAL A 161 18.84 -16.57 -9.39
CA VAL A 161 19.97 -15.63 -9.47
C VAL A 161 19.93 -14.87 -10.80
N LEU A 162 19.63 -15.55 -11.90
CA LEU A 162 19.54 -14.93 -13.21
C LEU A 162 18.40 -13.90 -13.30
N THR A 163 17.23 -14.24 -12.75
CA THR A 163 16.10 -13.28 -12.67
C THR A 163 16.37 -12.12 -11.72
N ALA A 164 17.06 -12.36 -10.60
CA ALA A 164 17.48 -11.31 -9.68
C ALA A 164 18.47 -10.32 -10.31
N LEU A 165 19.29 -10.76 -11.27
CA LEU A 165 20.18 -9.87 -12.04
C LEU A 165 19.43 -9.10 -13.14
N VAL A 166 18.44 -9.70 -13.78
CA VAL A 166 17.68 -9.08 -14.88
C VAL A 166 16.63 -8.07 -14.37
N LEU A 167 15.96 -8.34 -13.25
CA LEU A 167 14.95 -7.46 -12.65
C LEU A 167 15.41 -6.00 -12.42
N PRO A 168 16.59 -5.71 -11.83
CA PRO A 168 17.05 -4.34 -11.66
C PRO A 168 17.33 -3.66 -13.00
N SER A 169 17.83 -4.38 -14.00
CA SER A 169 18.02 -3.82 -15.35
C SER A 169 16.69 -3.43 -16.02
N LEU A 170 15.64 -4.24 -15.81
CA LEU A 170 14.28 -3.94 -16.26
C LEU A 170 13.64 -2.77 -15.52
N ALA A 171 14.01 -2.52 -14.26
CA ALA A 171 13.51 -1.38 -13.48
C ALA A 171 14.13 -0.03 -13.91
N VAL A 172 15.35 -0.07 -14.46
CA VAL A 172 16.07 1.11 -14.95
C VAL A 172 15.41 1.70 -16.21
N ILE A 173 14.87 0.85 -17.09
CA ILE A 173 14.18 1.27 -18.33
C ILE A 173 12.97 2.20 -18.06
N PRO A 174 11.98 1.83 -17.23
CA PRO A 174 10.85 2.69 -16.93
C PRO A 174 11.26 3.93 -16.12
N TRP A 175 12.35 3.87 -15.35
CA TRP A 175 12.89 5.07 -14.69
C TRP A 175 13.40 6.09 -15.72
N PHE A 176 14.20 5.66 -16.70
CA PHE A 176 14.64 6.52 -17.80
C PHE A 176 13.48 6.99 -18.68
N ALA A 177 12.52 6.11 -18.97
CA ALA A 177 11.31 6.47 -19.72
C ALA A 177 10.49 7.54 -18.96
N SER A 178 10.29 7.37 -17.65
CA SER A 178 9.60 8.34 -16.80
C SER A 178 10.32 9.69 -16.79
N LYS A 179 11.65 9.70 -16.68
CA LYS A 179 12.47 10.92 -16.71
C LYS A 179 12.33 11.65 -18.05
N THR A 180 12.38 10.91 -19.16
CA THR A 180 12.26 11.45 -20.51
C THR A 180 10.86 12.03 -20.78
N ILE A 181 9.80 11.34 -20.33
CA ILE A 181 8.42 11.82 -20.45
C ILE A 181 8.20 13.10 -19.65
N ARG A 182 8.68 13.14 -18.39
CA ARG A 182 8.58 14.36 -17.55
C ARG A 182 9.30 15.53 -18.20
N TYR A 183 10.52 15.32 -18.72
CA TYR A 183 11.28 16.35 -19.42
C TYR A 183 10.55 16.91 -20.65
N ARG A 184 9.96 16.03 -21.50
CA ARG A 184 9.16 16.45 -22.66
C ARG A 184 7.89 17.22 -22.26
N LYS A 185 7.27 16.88 -21.13
CA LYS A 185 6.08 17.58 -20.62
C LYS A 185 6.45 18.98 -20.11
N TYR A 186 7.55 19.11 -19.37
CA TYR A 186 8.06 20.42 -18.92
C TYR A 186 8.45 21.33 -20.08
N LYS A 187 9.16 20.80 -21.09
CA LYS A 187 9.57 21.58 -22.28
C LYS A 187 8.38 22.11 -23.08
N ARG A 188 7.28 21.35 -23.17
CA ARG A 188 6.05 21.79 -23.87
C ARG A 188 5.31 22.92 -23.15
N ILE A 189 5.34 22.94 -21.82
CA ILE A 189 4.68 23.98 -21.02
C ILE A 189 5.45 25.31 -21.10
N PHE A 190 6.79 25.24 -21.14
CA PHE A 190 7.65 26.44 -21.23
C PHE A 190 7.76 27.08 -22.62
N HIS A 191 7.43 26.37 -23.70
CA HIS A 191 7.38 26.95 -25.05
C HIS A 191 5.97 27.40 -25.48
N ALA A 192 4.96 27.18 -24.63
CA ALA A 192 3.58 27.63 -24.86
C ALA A 192 3.26 28.96 -24.15
N HIS A 193 4.22 29.53 -23.44
CA HIS A 193 4.23 30.89 -22.89
C HIS A 193 5.31 31.70 -23.60
#